data_AF-A0A544TFR6-F1
#
_entry.id   AF-A0A544TFR6-F1
#
_cell.length_a   1.000
_cell.length_b   1.000
_cell.length_c   1.000
_cell.angle_alpha   90.00
_cell.angle_beta   90.00
_cell.angle_gamma   90.00
#
_symmetry.space_group_name_H-M   'P 1'
#
loop_
_entity.id
_entity.type
_entity.pdbx_description
1 polymer ?
#
loop_
_entity_poly.entity_id
_entity_poly.type
_entity_poly.pdbx_seq_one_letter_code
_entity_poly.pdbx_strand_id
1 'polypeptide(L)'
;MLTYLASRNRLDVIRYEDIGLNRLFLNQQPEEIAQFIDEVFLPLTSDNEQKTELEETLLTYFETNRSATKTAKKLHIHINTLYQRLRKIEHLLQLDLSDNEDSLKIQLACHLRSTYS
;
A
#
# COMPACT_ATOMS: atom_id res chain seq x y z
N MET A 1 -7.83 -44.36 -21.88
CA MET A 1 -6.59 -44.79 -21.21
C MET A 1 -5.45 -44.44 -22.16
N LEU A 2 -4.79 -43.29 -22.14
CA LEU A 2 -4.38 -42.36 -21.09
C LEU A 2 -4.24 -40.95 -21.71
N THR A 3 -5.05 -39.98 -21.29
CA THR A 3 -4.77 -38.56 -21.56
C THR A 3 -5.14 -37.74 -20.32
N TYR A 4 -4.61 -38.17 -19.18
CA TYR A 4 -4.91 -37.59 -17.86
C TYR A 4 -3.65 -37.23 -17.07
N LEU A 5 -2.49 -37.07 -17.71
CA LEU A 5 -1.28 -36.68 -16.99
C LEU A 5 -0.75 -35.34 -17.47
N ALA A 6 -1.01 -34.34 -16.63
CA ALA A 6 -0.03 -33.41 -16.09
C ALA A 6 -0.69 -32.05 -15.95
N SER A 7 -1.49 -31.93 -14.89
CA SER A 7 -1.67 -30.69 -14.16
C SER A 7 -0.31 -30.00 -14.06
N ARG A 8 -0.08 -29.00 -14.91
CA ARG A 8 1.00 -28.04 -14.74
C ARG A 8 0.66 -27.24 -13.51
N ASN A 9 0.98 -27.80 -12.35
CA ASN A 9 1.24 -27.02 -11.17
C ASN A 9 2.51 -26.22 -11.50
N ARG A 10 2.33 -25.04 -12.11
CA ARG A 10 3.36 -24.01 -12.18
C ARG A 10 3.57 -23.54 -10.74
N LEU A 11 4.27 -24.36 -9.95
CA LEU A 11 5.00 -23.87 -8.80
C LEU A 11 6.12 -23.05 -9.40
N ASP A 12 5.83 -21.79 -9.70
CA ASP A 12 6.83 -20.84 -10.13
C ASP A 12 7.84 -20.79 -8.98
N VAL A 13 9.06 -21.24 -9.25
CA VAL A 13 10.14 -21.25 -8.26
C VAL A 13 10.54 -19.80 -8.09
N ILE A 14 9.88 -19.09 -7.17
CA ILE A 14 10.25 -17.72 -6.81
C ILE A 14 11.60 -17.82 -6.12
N ARG A 15 12.65 -17.23 -6.71
CA ARG A 15 13.96 -17.19 -6.06
C ARG A 15 13.83 -16.35 -4.80
N TYR A 16 14.50 -16.78 -3.73
CA TYR A 16 14.44 -16.10 -2.43
C TYR A 16 14.85 -14.61 -2.51
N GLU A 17 15.71 -14.27 -3.46
CA GLU A 17 16.16 -12.90 -3.77
C GLU A 17 15.06 -12.06 -4.43
N ASP A 18 14.18 -12.70 -5.22
CA ASP A 18 13.07 -12.05 -5.94
C ASP A 18 11.90 -11.71 -4.98
N ILE A 19 11.87 -12.30 -3.78
CA ILE A 19 10.88 -11.99 -2.72
C ILE A 19 11.10 -10.57 -2.14
N GLY A 20 12.33 -10.06 -2.22
CA GLY A 20 12.66 -8.70 -1.77
C GLY A 20 12.36 -8.47 -0.28
N LEU A 21 11.75 -7.33 0.05
CA LEU A 21 11.40 -6.96 1.44
C LEU A 21 10.37 -7.90 2.07
N ASN A 22 9.55 -8.59 1.27
CA ASN A 22 8.50 -9.50 1.76
C ASN A 22 9.08 -10.64 2.61
N ARG A 23 10.37 -10.96 2.44
CA ARG A 23 11.07 -11.97 3.24
C ARG A 23 11.09 -11.65 4.74
N LEU A 24 11.06 -10.36 5.10
CA LEU A 24 11.05 -9.92 6.49
C LEU A 24 9.73 -10.29 7.19
N PHE A 25 8.68 -10.56 6.41
CA PHE A 25 7.33 -10.85 6.88
C PHE A 25 6.97 -12.34 6.79
N LEU A 26 7.81 -13.19 6.20
CA LEU A 26 7.52 -14.63 6.00
C LEU A 26 7.29 -15.41 7.31
N ASN A 27 7.92 -14.96 8.40
CA ASN A 27 7.80 -15.61 9.71
C ASN A 27 6.83 -14.88 10.65
N GLN A 28 6.19 -13.81 10.18
CA GLN A 28 5.19 -13.07 10.96
C GLN A 28 3.82 -13.73 10.80
N GLN A 29 2.99 -13.67 11.84
CA GLN A 29 1.63 -14.16 11.73
C GLN A 29 0.84 -13.24 10.77
N PRO A 30 0.06 -13.80 9.82
CA PRO A 30 -0.76 -12.99 8.91
C PRO A 30 -1.66 -11.98 9.63
N GLU A 31 -2.14 -12.33 10.82
CA GLU A 31 -2.97 -11.50 11.67
C GLU A 31 -2.24 -10.24 12.16
N GLU A 32 -0.94 -10.34 12.48
CA GLU A 32 -0.14 -9.18 12.91
C GLU A 32 0.11 -8.21 11.74
N ILE A 33 0.33 -8.74 10.53
CA ILE A 33 0.46 -7.94 9.31
C ILE A 33 -0.86 -7.22 9.01
N ALA A 34 -1.98 -7.94 9.08
CA ALA A 34 -3.31 -7.37 8.87
C ALA A 34 -3.62 -6.30 9.91
N GLN A 35 -3.32 -6.55 11.19
CA GLN A 35 -3.49 -5.57 12.25
C GLN A 35 -2.66 -4.31 12.02
N PHE A 36 -1.39 -4.43 11.62
CA PHE A 36 -0.55 -3.27 11.31
C PHE A 36 -1.12 -2.44 10.14
N ILE A 37 -1.57 -3.12 9.08
CA ILE A 37 -2.23 -2.46 7.95
C ILE A 37 -3.48 -1.72 8.44
N ASP A 38 -4.35 -2.40 9.20
CA ASP A 38 -5.59 -1.80 9.70
C ASP A 38 -5.31 -0.64 10.64
N GLU A 39 -4.33 -0.72 11.54
CA GLU A 39 -3.94 0.40 12.41
C GLU A 39 -3.57 1.66 11.62
N VAL A 40 -2.90 1.50 10.47
CA VAL A 40 -2.50 2.64 9.61
C VAL A 40 -3.66 3.13 8.74
N PHE A 41 -4.47 2.23 8.18
CA PHE A 41 -5.50 2.60 7.20
C PHE A 41 -6.88 2.86 7.81
N LEU A 42 -7.20 2.31 8.99
CA LEU A 42 -8.52 2.48 9.64
C LEU A 42 -8.99 3.95 9.75
N PRO A 43 -8.13 4.96 10.04
CA PRO A 43 -8.59 6.34 10.05
C PRO A 43 -9.01 6.84 8.65
N LEU A 44 -8.44 6.27 7.60
CA LEU A 44 -8.72 6.54 6.19
C LEU A 44 -9.83 5.64 5.61
N THR A 45 -10.08 4.46 6.17
CA THR A 45 -11.09 3.52 5.67
C THR A 45 -12.43 3.75 6.39
N SER A 46 -13.46 4.23 5.69
CA SER A 46 -14.86 4.22 6.16
C SER A 46 -15.82 4.28 4.96
N ASP A 47 -17.11 4.02 5.19
CA ASP A 47 -18.23 4.06 4.21
C ASP A 47 -18.48 5.45 3.54
N ASN A 48 -17.59 6.41 3.74
CA ASN A 48 -17.68 7.72 3.11
C ASN A 48 -16.76 7.75 1.89
N GLU A 49 -17.32 8.08 0.71
CA GLU A 49 -16.58 8.20 -0.56
C GLU A 49 -15.32 9.07 -0.40
N GLN A 50 -15.40 10.14 0.40
CA GLN A 50 -14.26 11.03 0.61
C GLN A 50 -13.06 10.36 1.30
N LYS A 51 -13.32 9.33 2.13
CA LYS A 51 -12.28 8.61 2.87
C LYS A 51 -11.60 7.56 1.97
N THR A 52 -12.39 6.88 1.14
CA THR A 52 -11.88 6.02 0.05
C THR A 52 -10.94 6.77 -0.89
N GLU A 53 -11.28 8.02 -1.25
CA GLU A 53 -10.40 8.87 -2.08
C GLU A 53 -9.05 9.19 -1.41
N LEU A 54 -9.00 9.30 -0.08
CA LEU A 54 -7.75 9.58 0.64
C LEU A 54 -6.85 8.34 0.70
N GLU A 55 -7.42 7.16 0.92
CA GLU A 55 -6.69 5.90 0.85
C GLU A 55 -6.07 5.71 -0.56
N GLU A 56 -6.86 5.89 -1.61
CA GLU A 56 -6.37 5.83 -2.99
C GLU A 56 -5.28 6.88 -3.27
N THR A 57 -5.46 8.09 -2.73
CA THR A 57 -4.48 9.17 -2.88
C THR A 57 -3.15 8.79 -2.24
N LEU A 58 -3.18 8.20 -1.04
CA LEU A 58 -1.98 7.79 -0.31
C LEU A 58 -1.23 6.67 -1.05
N LEU A 59 -1.94 5.62 -1.44
CA LEU A 59 -1.37 4.50 -2.19
C LEU A 59 -0.72 5.00 -3.50
N THR A 60 -1.43 5.84 -4.26
CA THR A 60 -0.92 6.40 -5.52
C THR A 60 0.28 7.33 -5.29
N TYR A 61 0.31 8.07 -4.19
CA TYR A 61 1.43 8.94 -3.83
C TYR A 61 2.71 8.13 -3.62
N PHE A 62 2.64 7.04 -2.86
CA PHE A 62 3.81 6.17 -2.64
C PHE A 62 4.19 5.36 -3.87
N GLU A 63 3.21 4.85 -4.64
CA GLU A 63 3.47 4.15 -5.90
C GLU A 63 4.21 5.03 -6.93
N THR A 64 3.93 6.34 -6.92
CA THR A 64 4.60 7.32 -7.78
C THR A 64 5.89 7.89 -7.19
N ASN A 65 6.49 7.20 -6.21
CA ASN A 65 7.70 7.60 -5.49
C ASN A 65 7.57 9.00 -4.85
N ARG A 66 6.42 9.30 -4.24
CA ARG A 66 6.13 10.57 -3.55
C ARG A 66 6.17 11.81 -4.46
N SER A 67 6.01 11.61 -5.77
CA SER A 67 6.03 12.69 -6.75
C SER A 67 4.64 13.30 -6.92
N ALA A 68 4.37 14.42 -6.24
CA ALA A 68 3.07 15.10 -6.27
C ALA A 68 2.55 15.37 -7.69
N THR A 69 3.42 15.73 -8.63
CA THR A 69 3.06 15.96 -10.04
C THR A 69 2.60 14.69 -10.74
N LYS A 70 3.31 13.56 -10.54
CA LYS A 70 2.93 12.26 -11.11
C LYS A 70 1.66 11.71 -10.44
N THR A 71 1.55 11.85 -9.13
CA THR A 71 0.37 11.44 -8.36
C THR A 71 -0.88 12.17 -8.84
N ALA A 72 -0.84 13.51 -8.91
CA ALA A 72 -1.96 14.33 -9.36
C ALA A 72 -2.39 13.98 -10.79
N LYS A 73 -1.41 13.75 -11.69
CA LYS A 73 -1.68 13.30 -13.06
C LYS A 73 -2.34 11.92 -13.10
N LYS A 74 -1.88 10.97 -12.27
CA LYS A 74 -2.42 9.60 -12.22
C LYS A 74 -3.84 9.54 -11.65
N LEU A 75 -4.13 10.37 -10.65
CA LEU A 75 -5.46 10.51 -10.05
C LEU A 75 -6.40 11.45 -10.84
N HIS A 76 -5.93 12.04 -11.95
CA HIS A 76 -6.69 13.01 -12.74
C HIS A 76 -7.20 14.23 -11.93
N ILE A 77 -6.43 14.67 -10.93
CA ILE A 77 -6.75 15.83 -10.08
C ILE A 77 -5.72 16.95 -10.25
N HIS A 78 -6.10 18.16 -9.81
CA HIS A 78 -5.15 19.26 -9.74
C HIS A 78 -4.15 19.08 -8.58
N ILE A 79 -2.92 19.57 -8.74
CA ILE A 79 -1.86 19.43 -7.72
C ILE A 79 -2.24 20.08 -6.38
N ASN A 80 -2.99 21.18 -6.39
CA ASN A 80 -3.48 21.82 -5.16
C ASN A 80 -4.47 20.91 -4.40
N THR A 81 -5.34 20.22 -5.12
CA THR A 81 -6.26 19.24 -4.52
C THR A 81 -5.50 18.09 -3.91
N LEU A 82 -4.43 17.62 -4.57
CA LEU A 82 -3.54 16.61 -4.00
C LEU A 82 -2.92 17.10 -2.68
N TYR A 83 -2.35 18.30 -2.64
CA TYR A 83 -1.76 18.83 -1.40
C TYR A 83 -2.80 18.96 -0.27
N GLN A 84 -4.03 19.34 -0.59
CA GLN A 84 -5.12 19.37 0.41
C GLN A 84 -5.44 17.97 0.94
N ARG A 85 -5.50 16.96 0.07
CA ARG A 85 -5.73 15.57 0.47
C ARG A 85 -4.58 15.03 1.32
N LEU A 86 -3.32 15.30 0.94
CA LEU A 86 -2.14 14.88 1.72
C LEU A 86 -2.13 15.50 3.13
N ARG A 87 -2.40 16.81 3.24
CA ARG A 87 -2.52 17.46 4.57
C ARG A 87 -3.65 16.86 5.41
N LYS A 88 -4.77 16.50 4.77
CA LYS A 88 -5.88 15.83 5.46
C LYS A 88 -5.49 14.44 5.94
N ILE A 89 -4.70 13.69 5.15
CA ILE A 89 -4.15 12.39 5.54
C ILE A 89 -3.23 12.54 6.75
N GLU A 90 -2.27 13.46 6.70
CA GLU A 90 -1.37 13.77 7.83
C GLU A 90 -2.15 14.08 9.11
N HIS A 91 -3.20 14.89 9.01
CA HIS A 91 -4.06 15.21 10.14
C HIS A 91 -4.85 14.01 10.66
N LEU A 92 -5.42 13.18 9.78
CA LEU A 92 -6.21 12.00 10.18
C LEU A 92 -5.34 10.91 10.81
N LEU A 93 -4.12 10.75 10.32
CA LEU A 93 -3.17 9.76 10.81
C LEU A 93 -2.26 10.28 11.93
N GLN A 94 -2.35 11.57 12.26
CA GLN A 94 -1.54 12.25 13.27
C GLN A 94 -0.03 12.05 13.06
N LEU A 95 0.42 12.25 11.82
CA LEU A 95 1.81 12.04 11.39
C LEU A 95 2.26 13.10 10.39
N ASP A 96 3.57 13.14 10.11
CA ASP A 96 4.17 13.98 9.07
C ASP A 96 4.76 13.12 7.95
N LEU A 97 4.29 13.28 6.70
CA LEU A 97 4.82 12.51 5.58
C LEU A 97 6.25 12.91 5.18
N SER A 98 6.73 14.04 5.71
CA SER A 98 8.09 14.54 5.56
C SER A 98 9.04 13.99 6.62
N ASP A 99 8.52 13.54 7.77
CA ASP A 99 9.32 12.86 8.79
C ASP A 99 9.77 11.48 8.29
N ASN A 100 11.00 11.09 8.61
CA ASN A 100 11.57 9.87 8.05
C ASN A 100 10.89 8.61 8.59
N GLU A 101 10.58 8.58 9.88
CA GLU A 101 10.03 7.42 10.58
C GLU A 101 8.56 7.23 10.21
N ASP A 102 7.79 8.33 10.21
CA ASP A 102 6.39 8.33 9.77
C ASP A 102 6.25 7.95 8.28
N SER A 103 7.09 8.54 7.41
CA SER A 103 7.08 8.23 5.97
C SER A 103 7.43 6.76 5.72
N LEU A 104 8.39 6.20 6.46
CA LEU A 104 8.76 4.79 6.35
C LEU A 104 7.62 3.87 6.80
N LYS A 105 7.00 4.16 7.95
CA LYS A 105 5.86 3.40 8.49
C LYS A 105 4.73 3.34 7.46
N ILE A 106 4.36 4.49 6.90
CA ILE A 106 3.30 4.59 5.89
C ILE A 106 3.69 3.85 4.62
N GLN A 107 4.91 4.05 4.12
CA GLN A 107 5.38 3.37 2.92
C GLN A 107 5.32 1.85 3.07
N LEU A 108 5.68 1.35 4.25
CA LEU A 108 5.59 -0.06 4.55
C LEU A 108 4.14 -0.54 4.59
N ALA A 109 3.25 0.21 5.24
CA ALA A 109 1.82 -0.11 5.26
C ALA A 109 1.23 -0.14 3.85
N CYS A 110 1.55 0.83 2.99
CA CYS A 110 1.15 0.85 1.58
C CYS A 110 1.66 -0.39 0.83
N HIS A 111 2.94 -0.73 1.00
CA HIS A 111 3.55 -1.91 0.37
C HIS A 111 2.87 -3.22 0.80
N LEU A 112 2.61 -3.37 2.10
CA LEU A 112 1.92 -4.54 2.65
C LEU A 112 0.46 -4.60 2.18
N ARG A 113 -0.26 -3.47 2.18
CA ARG A 113 -1.63 -3.38 1.65
C ARG A 113 -1.70 -3.81 0.19
N SER A 114 -0.76 -3.39 -0.66
CA SER A 114 -0.75 -3.82 -2.07
C SER A 114 -0.32 -5.29 -2.28
N THR A 115 0.44 -5.86 -1.35
CA THR A 115 0.95 -7.25 -1.45
C THR A 115 -0.04 -8.28 -0.88
N TYR A 116 -0.76 -7.92 0.18
CA TYR A 116 -1.65 -8.81 0.94
C TYR A 116 -3.15 -8.49 0.76
N SER A 117 -3.50 -7.59 -0.19
CA SER A 117 -4.90 -7.34 -0.59
C SER A 117 -5.49 -8.43 -1.46
#